data_AF-A0A2G4KIK7-F1
#
_entry.id   AF-A0A2G4KIK7-F1
#
_cell.length_a   1.000
_cell.length_b   1.000
_cell.length_c   1.000
_cell.angle_alpha   90.00
_cell.angle_beta   90.00
_cell.angle_gamma   90.00
#
_symmetry.space_group_name_H-M   'P 1'
#
loop_
_entity.id
_entity.type
_entity.pdbx_description
1 polymer ?
#
loop_
_entity_poly.entity_id
_entity_poly.type
_entity_poly.pdbx_seq_one_letter_code
_entity_poly.pdbx_strand_id
1 'polypeptide(L)'
;MARTEAERLERRERLAAQAKARSDNAAARETTAERKRDTRRKVIIGSLLVDAAEKDPAWRGLFETLMRRVNREQDLKAFEGWSLSADDGRGAAPAGASAPSAAAASGARMAQLEAGPFHAPFRWDEDPAA
;
A
#
# COMPACT_ATOMS: atom_id res chain seq x y z
N MET A 1 -5.91 26.90 53.60
CA MET A 1 -6.22 27.99 52.65
C MET A 1 -6.80 27.38 51.40
N ALA A 2 -8.06 27.70 51.07
CA ALA A 2 -8.66 27.27 49.80
C ALA A 2 -7.84 27.86 48.65
N ARG A 3 -7.56 27.06 47.61
CA ARG A 3 -6.92 27.57 46.37
C ARG A 3 -7.73 28.75 45.86
N THR A 4 -7.04 29.81 45.45
CA THR A 4 -7.73 30.99 44.94
C THR A 4 -8.48 30.61 43.65
N GLU A 5 -9.59 31.27 43.36
CA GLU A 5 -10.34 31.00 42.13
C GLU A 5 -9.47 31.20 40.87
N ALA A 6 -8.48 32.08 40.92
CA ALA A 6 -7.47 32.27 39.88
C ALA A 6 -6.62 31.01 39.63
N GLU A 7 -6.09 30.37 40.69
CA GLU A 7 -5.32 29.12 40.57
C GLU A 7 -6.17 27.96 40.03
N ARG A 8 -7.48 27.96 40.33
CA ARG A 8 -8.42 26.96 39.80
C ARG A 8 -8.67 27.17 38.31
N LEU A 9 -8.78 28.42 37.87
CA LEU A 9 -8.94 28.77 36.46
C LEU A 9 -7.70 28.39 35.65
N GLU A 10 -6.52 28.80 36.11
CA GLU A 10 -5.25 28.48 35.43
C GLU A 10 -5.05 26.95 35.32
N ARG A 11 -5.38 26.20 36.38
CA ARG A 11 -5.33 24.73 36.32
C ARG A 11 -6.28 24.16 35.27
N ARG A 12 -7.50 24.70 35.15
CA ARG A 12 -8.47 24.26 34.13
C ARG A 12 -7.98 24.56 32.73
N GLU A 13 -7.42 25.74 32.50
CA GLU A 13 -6.84 26.14 31.21
C GLU A 13 -5.67 25.24 30.82
N ARG A 14 -4.76 24.96 31.75
CA ARG A 14 -3.64 24.03 31.54
C ARG A 14 -4.14 22.62 31.17
N LEU A 15 -5.16 22.12 31.86
CA LEU A 15 -5.76 20.82 31.56
C LEU A 15 -6.45 20.80 30.20
N ALA A 16 -7.17 21.86 29.84
CA ALA A 16 -7.80 22.00 28.54
C ALA A 16 -6.78 22.06 27.40
N ALA A 17 -5.70 22.83 27.58
CA ALA A 17 -4.58 22.88 26.63
C ALA A 17 -3.92 21.51 26.46
N GLN A 18 -3.70 20.78 27.55
CA GLN A 18 -3.15 19.43 27.51
C GLN A 18 -4.08 18.44 26.79
N ALA A 19 -5.38 18.49 27.07
CA ALA A 19 -6.37 17.63 26.41
C ALA A 19 -6.43 17.91 24.89
N LYS A 20 -6.40 19.19 24.50
CA LYS A 20 -6.33 19.59 23.10
C LYS A 20 -5.06 19.08 22.42
N ALA A 21 -3.90 19.27 23.06
CA ALA A 21 -2.63 18.77 22.52
C ALA A 21 -2.63 17.25 22.33
N ARG A 22 -3.26 16.48 23.24
CA ARG A 22 -3.44 15.03 23.08
C ARG A 22 -4.33 14.68 21.90
N SER A 23 -5.45 15.40 21.73
CA SER A 23 -6.36 15.23 20.60
C SER A 23 -5.67 15.52 19.27
N ASP A 24 -4.94 16.63 19.17
CA ASP A 24 -4.23 17.03 17.96
C ASP A 24 -3.13 16.01 17.61
N ASN A 25 -2.40 15.51 18.61
CA ASN A 25 -1.42 14.44 18.42
C ASN A 25 -2.04 13.14 17.92
N ALA A 26 -3.22 12.75 18.43
CA ALA A 26 -3.93 11.57 17.97
C ALA A 26 -4.36 11.73 16.49
N ALA A 27 -4.93 12.88 16.13
CA ALA A 27 -5.30 13.18 14.74
C ALA A 27 -4.08 13.21 13.80
N ALA A 28 -2.95 13.77 14.24
CA ALA A 28 -1.71 13.77 13.46
C ALA A 28 -1.17 12.34 13.21
N ARG A 29 -1.31 11.44 14.19
CA ARG A 29 -0.93 10.03 14.03
C ARG A 29 -1.83 9.32 13.02
N GLU A 30 -3.14 9.55 13.09
CA GLU A 30 -4.10 8.94 12.16
C GLU A 30 -3.86 9.41 10.72
N THR A 31 -3.71 10.72 10.50
CA THR A 31 -3.40 11.26 9.16
C THR A 31 -2.08 10.71 8.62
N THR A 32 -1.07 10.53 9.47
CA THR A 32 0.20 9.91 9.08
C THR A 32 0.03 8.44 8.73
N ALA A 33 -0.75 7.69 9.52
CA ALA A 33 -1.04 6.28 9.23
C ALA A 33 -1.80 6.11 7.92
N GLU A 34 -2.77 6.99 7.63
CA GLU A 34 -3.53 6.92 6.38
C GLU A 34 -2.66 7.26 5.16
N ARG A 35 -1.77 8.26 5.26
CA ARG A 35 -0.77 8.55 4.22
C ARG A 35 0.15 7.35 3.94
N LYS A 36 0.57 6.63 4.99
CA LYS A 36 1.38 5.40 4.86
C LYS A 36 0.61 4.31 4.11
N ARG A 37 -0.65 4.07 4.47
CA ARG A 37 -1.52 3.09 3.79
C ARG A 37 -1.77 3.48 2.34
N ASP A 38 -2.09 4.74 2.07
CA ASP A 38 -2.29 5.26 0.72
C ASP A 38 -1.05 5.09 -0.15
N THR A 39 0.13 5.42 0.38
CA THR A 39 1.40 5.20 -0.32
C THR A 39 1.59 3.71 -0.63
N ARG A 40 1.32 2.81 0.34
CA ARG A 40 1.41 1.36 0.11
C ARG A 40 0.43 0.87 -0.96
N ARG A 41 -0.81 1.35 -0.96
CA ARG A 41 -1.82 1.00 -1.98
C ARG A 41 -1.36 1.44 -3.36
N LYS A 42 -0.85 2.67 -3.48
CA LYS A 42 -0.32 3.22 -4.75
C LYS A 42 0.86 2.42 -5.28
N VAL A 43 1.82 2.05 -4.42
CA VAL A 43 2.97 1.23 -4.81
C VAL A 43 2.52 -0.13 -5.34
N ILE A 44 1.64 -0.84 -4.61
CA ILE A 44 1.16 -2.16 -5.01
C ILE A 44 0.42 -2.08 -6.34
N ILE A 45 -0.56 -1.18 -6.46
CA ILE A 45 -1.36 -1.04 -7.68
C ILE A 45 -0.47 -0.61 -8.86
N GLY A 46 0.46 0.33 -8.63
CA GLY A 46 1.41 0.77 -9.65
C GLY A 46 2.29 -0.35 -10.18
N SER A 47 2.87 -1.18 -9.30
CA SER A 47 3.69 -2.32 -9.72
C SER A 47 2.89 -3.35 -10.51
N LEU A 48 1.65 -3.63 -10.10
CA LEU A 48 0.77 -4.58 -10.80
C LEU A 48 0.33 -4.04 -12.17
N LEU A 49 0.12 -2.72 -12.29
CA LEU A 49 -0.25 -2.10 -13.56
C LEU A 49 0.90 -2.17 -14.58
N VAL A 50 2.14 -1.95 -14.13
CA VAL A 50 3.34 -2.09 -14.99
C VAL A 50 3.48 -3.54 -15.46
N ASP A 51 3.41 -4.51 -14.54
CA ASP A 51 3.47 -5.94 -14.87
C ASP A 51 2.38 -6.38 -15.85
N ALA A 52 1.15 -5.85 -15.73
CA ALA A 52 0.07 -6.11 -16.67
C ALA A 52 0.33 -5.49 -18.05
N ALA A 53 0.83 -4.25 -18.11
CA ALA A 53 1.13 -3.56 -19.37
C ALA A 53 2.31 -4.21 -20.13
N GLU A 54 3.23 -4.85 -19.42
CA GLU A 54 4.33 -5.61 -20.03
C GLU A 54 3.81 -6.86 -20.76
N LYS A 55 2.81 -7.54 -20.19
CA LYS A 55 2.31 -8.84 -20.68
C LYS A 55 1.20 -8.73 -21.71
N ASP A 56 0.33 -7.73 -21.59
CA ASP A 56 -0.88 -7.60 -22.41
C ASP A 56 -0.92 -6.24 -23.14
N PRO A 57 -0.91 -6.24 -24.49
CA PRO A 57 -0.99 -5.04 -25.31
C PRO A 57 -2.21 -4.14 -25.00
N ALA A 58 -3.32 -4.70 -24.53
CA ALA A 58 -4.50 -3.92 -24.17
C ALA A 58 -4.21 -2.92 -23.02
N TRP A 59 -3.35 -3.31 -22.08
CA TRP A 59 -2.94 -2.48 -20.94
C TRP A 59 -1.86 -1.46 -21.30
N ARG A 60 -1.03 -1.75 -22.30
CA ARG A 60 0.02 -0.84 -22.79
C ARG A 60 -0.54 0.50 -23.27
N GLY A 61 -1.61 0.48 -24.07
CA GLY A 61 -2.23 1.73 -24.56
C GLY A 61 -2.81 2.59 -23.43
N LEU A 62 -3.37 1.95 -22.39
CA LEU A 62 -3.84 2.65 -21.19
C LEU A 62 -2.66 3.25 -20.42
N PHE A 63 -1.58 2.48 -20.24
CA PHE A 63 -0.36 2.94 -19.55
C PHE A 63 0.25 4.17 -20.24
N GLU A 64 0.44 4.13 -21.56
CA GLU A 64 0.95 5.26 -22.34
C GLU A 64 0.04 6.49 -22.20
N THR A 65 -1.28 6.29 -22.14
CA THR A 65 -2.24 7.37 -21.93
C THR A 65 -2.10 8.00 -20.54
N LEU A 66 -1.81 7.20 -19.51
CA LEU A 66 -1.55 7.71 -18.17
C LEU A 66 -0.21 8.45 -18.10
N MET A 67 0.84 7.94 -18.75
CA MET A 67 2.14 8.59 -18.81
C MET A 67 2.08 9.99 -19.44
N ARG A 68 1.25 10.19 -20.47
CA ARG A 68 1.04 11.54 -21.06
C ARG A 68 0.44 12.57 -20.10
N ARG A 69 -0.10 12.16 -18.95
CA ARG A 69 -0.65 13.06 -17.93
C ARG A 69 0.40 13.56 -16.94
N VAL A 70 1.57 12.92 -16.91
CA VAL A 70 2.69 13.36 -16.07
C VAL A 70 3.28 14.62 -16.70
N ASN A 71 3.06 15.77 -16.08
CA ASN A 71 3.50 17.07 -16.60
C ASN A 71 4.63 17.70 -15.78
N ARG A 72 4.91 17.19 -14.58
CA ARG A 72 5.92 17.74 -13.70
C ARG A 72 7.29 17.26 -14.15
N GLU A 73 8.17 18.20 -14.48
CA GLU A 73 9.54 17.90 -14.95
C GLU A 73 10.32 16.98 -14.01
N GLN A 74 10.16 17.14 -12.71
CA GLN A 74 10.81 16.29 -11.70
C GLN A 74 10.34 14.84 -11.76
N ASP A 75 9.05 14.62 -12.06
CA ASP A 75 8.49 13.27 -12.17
C ASP A 75 8.88 12.65 -13.52
N LEU A 76 8.94 13.44 -14.59
CA LEU A 76 9.42 13.01 -15.91
C LEU A 76 10.88 12.52 -15.87
N LYS A 77 11.74 13.17 -15.09
CA LYS A 77 13.14 12.74 -14.87
C LYS A 77 13.25 11.32 -14.33
N ALA A 78 12.29 10.85 -13.55
CA ALA A 78 12.29 9.48 -13.03
C ALA A 78 12.10 8.42 -14.13
N PHE A 79 11.63 8.82 -15.31
CA PHE A 79 11.38 7.96 -16.47
C PHE A 79 12.40 8.15 -17.60
N GLU A 80 13.43 8.99 -17.43
CA GLU A 80 14.48 9.16 -18.43
C GLU A 80 15.25 7.85 -18.66
N GLY A 81 15.29 7.38 -19.91
CA GLY A 81 15.94 6.12 -20.29
C GLY A 81 15.19 4.86 -19.87
N TRP A 82 13.99 4.97 -19.28
CA TRP A 82 13.15 3.84 -18.91
C TRP A 82 12.07 3.58 -19.96
N SER A 83 11.82 2.30 -20.27
CA SER A 83 10.79 1.89 -21.22
C SER A 83 10.09 0.62 -20.75
N LEU A 84 8.85 0.43 -21.18
CA LEU A 84 8.00 -0.70 -20.78
C LEU A 84 8.22 -1.97 -21.63
N SER A 85 9.03 -1.88 -22.68
CA SER A 85 9.46 -3.04 -23.44
C SER A 85 10.83 -3.44 -22.92
N ALA A 86 11.02 -4.74 -22.68
CA ALA A 86 12.27 -5.37 -22.29
C ALA A 86 13.35 -5.27 -23.40
N ASP A 87 13.73 -4.06 -23.78
CA ASP A 87 14.96 -3.76 -24.52
C ASP A 87 15.87 -2.85 -23.68
N ASP A 88 15.76 -2.96 -22.35
CA ASP A 88 16.62 -2.33 -21.34
C ASP A 88 17.91 -3.16 -21.09
N GLY A 89 18.48 -3.74 -22.16
CA GLY A 89 19.83 -4.32 -22.13
C GLY A 89 20.02 -5.56 -21.26
N ARG A 90 18.95 -6.10 -20.64
CA ARG A 90 18.95 -7.45 -20.08
C ARG A 90 18.60 -8.42 -21.20
N GLY A 91 19.65 -9.00 -21.77
CA GLY A 91 19.61 -9.86 -22.95
C GLY A 91 18.47 -10.88 -22.96
N ALA A 92 17.93 -11.06 -24.16
CA ALA A 92 17.02 -12.13 -24.52
C ALA A 92 17.38 -13.46 -23.82
N ALA A 93 16.57 -13.86 -22.84
CA ALA A 93 16.48 -15.24 -22.43
C ALA A 93 15.57 -15.98 -23.43
N PRO A 94 15.96 -17.17 -23.91
CA PRO A 94 15.31 -17.79 -25.06
C PRO A 94 13.86 -18.16 -24.76
N ALA A 95 12.99 -17.80 -25.70
CA ALA A 95 11.64 -18.32 -25.81
C ALA A 95 11.65 -19.85 -25.74
N GLY A 96 11.08 -20.42 -24.69
CA GLY A 96 11.07 -21.87 -24.53
C GLY A 96 10.61 -22.37 -23.17
N ALA A 97 9.37 -22.07 -22.78
CA ALA A 97 8.63 -22.87 -21.80
C ALA A 97 7.13 -22.66 -22.01
N SER A 98 6.59 -23.27 -23.07
CA SER A 98 5.17 -23.60 -23.10
C SER A 98 4.93 -24.68 -22.04
N ALA A 99 4.00 -24.41 -21.12
CA ALA A 99 3.42 -25.42 -20.25
C ALA A 99 1.89 -25.32 -20.32
N PRO A 100 1.18 -26.46 -20.19
CA PRO A 100 0.03 -26.77 -21.03
C PRO A 100 -1.30 -26.25 -20.47
N SER A 101 -2.22 -26.03 -21.42
CA SER A 101 -3.65 -25.82 -21.19
C SER A 101 -4.26 -26.98 -20.42
N ALA A 102 -4.82 -26.70 -19.25
CA ALA A 102 -5.63 -27.64 -18.48
C ALA A 102 -7.11 -27.48 -18.86
N ALA A 103 -7.55 -28.27 -19.83
CA ALA A 103 -8.96 -28.56 -20.06
C ALA A 103 -9.25 -30.03 -19.75
N ALA A 104 -10.30 -30.23 -18.96
CA ALA A 104 -11.05 -31.48 -18.73
C ALA A 104 -10.40 -32.58 -17.86
N ALA A 105 -10.76 -32.57 -16.57
CA ALA A 105 -11.13 -33.79 -15.87
C ALA A 105 -12.23 -33.46 -14.84
N SER A 106 -13.46 -33.78 -15.20
CA SER A 106 -14.62 -33.80 -14.30
C SER A 106 -14.71 -35.20 -13.69
N GLY A 107 -14.88 -35.31 -12.38
CA GLY A 107 -15.05 -36.61 -11.70
C GLY A 107 -14.95 -36.50 -10.18
N ALA A 108 -16.07 -36.65 -9.51
CA ALA A 108 -16.31 -36.44 -8.09
C ALA A 108 -15.41 -37.22 -7.11
N ARG A 109 -15.09 -36.59 -5.97
CA ARG A 109 -15.19 -37.25 -4.64
C ARG A 109 -15.30 -36.23 -3.50
N MET A 110 -16.37 -36.40 -2.74
CA MET A 110 -16.69 -35.69 -1.50
C MET A 110 -15.88 -36.22 -0.31
N ALA A 111 -15.71 -35.31 0.66
CA ALA A 111 -15.56 -35.50 2.11
C ALA A 111 -14.24 -36.08 2.67
N GLN A 112 -13.55 -35.24 3.46
CA GLN A 112 -13.21 -35.37 4.90
C GLN A 112 -11.91 -34.56 5.13
N LEU A 113 -11.94 -33.32 5.62
CA LEU A 113 -11.78 -32.96 7.05
C LEU A 113 -10.66 -33.74 7.75
N GLU A 114 -9.47 -33.15 7.82
CA GLU A 114 -8.52 -33.28 8.93
C GLU A 114 -7.66 -32.01 9.00
N ALA A 115 -7.45 -31.55 10.22
CA ALA A 115 -6.93 -30.24 10.57
C ALA A 115 -5.39 -30.23 10.62
N GLY A 116 -4.77 -29.10 10.21
CA GLY A 116 -3.34 -28.83 10.40
C GLY A 116 -3.05 -27.35 10.15
N PRO A 117 -2.17 -26.71 10.93
CA PRO A 117 -2.29 -25.30 11.26
C PRO A 117 -1.85 -24.40 10.11
N PHE A 118 -2.81 -23.66 9.56
CA PHE A 118 -2.53 -22.59 8.62
C PHE A 118 -1.79 -21.46 9.35
N HIS A 119 -0.66 -21.09 8.78
CA HIS A 119 0.22 -19.98 9.12
C HIS A 119 -0.52 -18.82 9.80
N ALA A 120 -0.08 -18.44 11.01
CA ALA A 120 -0.62 -17.30 11.74
C ALA A 120 -0.60 -16.03 10.86
N PRO A 121 -1.69 -15.24 10.81
CA PRO A 121 -1.65 -13.94 10.15
C PRO A 121 -0.75 -12.98 10.94
N PHE A 122 0.11 -12.27 10.20
CA PHE A 122 1.01 -11.23 10.65
C PHE A 122 0.32 -10.27 11.64
N ARG A 123 0.69 -10.39 12.92
CA ARG A 123 0.19 -9.60 14.04
C ARG A 123 0.92 -8.26 14.02
N TRP A 124 0.22 -7.18 13.71
CA TRP A 124 0.68 -5.84 14.07
C TRP A 124 0.58 -5.76 15.59
N ASP A 125 1.72 -5.78 16.29
CA ASP A 125 1.76 -5.47 17.71
C ASP A 125 1.25 -4.03 17.92
N GLU A 126 -0.01 -3.91 18.34
CA GLU A 126 -0.45 -2.76 19.11
C GLU A 126 0.12 -2.92 20.51
N ASP A 127 1.17 -2.15 20.81
CA ASP A 127 1.68 -1.96 22.16
C ASP A 127 0.69 -1.08 22.93
N PRO A 128 0.00 -1.56 23.99
CA PRO A 128 -0.77 -0.71 24.86
C PRO A 128 0.15 -0.20 25.97
N ALA A 129 0.92 0.84 25.67
CA ALA A 129 1.64 1.58 26.70
C ALA A 129 0.73 2.70 27.24
N ALA A 130 0.29 2.44 28.47
CA ALA A 130 -0.38 3.34 29.40
C ALA A 130 0.42 4.62 29.73
#